data_AF-A0A5B7V4P1-F1
#
_entry.id   AF-A0A5B7V4P1-F1
#
_cell.length_a   1.000
_cell.length_b   1.000
_cell.length_c   1.000
_cell.angle_alpha   90.00
_cell.angle_beta   90.00
_cell.angle_gamma   90.00
#
_symmetry.space_group_name_H-M   'P 1'
#
loop_
_entity.id
_entity.type
_entity.pdbx_description
1 polymer ?
#
loop_
_entity_poly.entity_id
_entity_poly.type
_entity_poly.pdbx_seq_one_letter_code
_entity_poly.pdbx_strand_id
1 'polypeptide(L)'
;MTNQRTLNTVLVEIRTERTRQDTTFGEQNHRDGTGGPVMRARADKARAQCQHLAANGGPDWRAILLEEVYEALAEEDPARLRAELVQVAAVAVAWVQAIDRRTASAAAPVAEEQPAPAGEAPAPLTDEQLTQIDARATAATDGPWDRHPDSGRHFFANVSGPYLQGVGDLAFGAGRQAAADEEFVRHAQQDVTALVAEVRRLQHQRRYLLGQLAKRDAETGRGDQAVREFLAAGFDEAVQR
;
A
#
# COMPACT_ATOMS: atom_id res chain seq x y z
N MET A 1 -21.25 -4.91 13.34
CA MET A 1 -21.09 -6.40 13.43
C MET A 1 -19.82 -6.93 12.77
N THR A 2 -19.15 -6.19 11.87
CA THR A 2 -17.94 -6.63 11.14
C THR A 2 -16.68 -6.81 12.03
N ASN A 3 -16.44 -5.92 13.00
CA ASN A 3 -15.26 -6.00 13.89
C ASN A 3 -15.22 -7.26 14.78
N GLN A 4 -16.38 -7.74 15.23
CA GLN A 4 -16.47 -8.94 16.08
C GLN A 4 -16.06 -10.20 15.32
N ARG A 5 -16.34 -10.24 14.01
CA ARG A 5 -16.04 -11.39 13.14
C ARG A 5 -14.54 -11.50 12.87
N THR A 6 -13.86 -10.38 12.63
CA THR A 6 -12.40 -10.32 12.46
C THR A 6 -11.67 -10.68 13.76
N LEU A 7 -12.15 -10.23 14.93
CA LEU A 7 -11.57 -10.61 16.22
C LEU A 7 -11.55 -12.13 16.43
N ASN A 8 -12.69 -12.78 16.19
CA ASN A 8 -12.80 -14.22 16.40
C ASN A 8 -11.86 -15.02 15.49
N THR A 9 -11.63 -14.57 14.25
CA THR A 9 -10.66 -15.19 13.33
C THR A 9 -9.25 -15.14 13.91
N VAL A 10 -8.77 -13.95 14.29
CA VAL A 10 -7.42 -13.77 14.85
C VAL A 10 -7.24 -14.60 16.13
N LEU A 11 -8.26 -14.66 17.00
CA LEU A 11 -8.19 -15.49 18.21
C LEU A 11 -8.15 -17.00 17.93
N VAL A 12 -8.75 -17.47 16.82
CA VAL A 12 -8.63 -18.86 16.37
C VAL A 12 -7.23 -19.16 15.85
N GLU A 13 -6.62 -18.23 15.10
CA GLU A 13 -5.24 -18.36 14.64
C GLU A 13 -4.25 -18.42 15.82
N ILE A 14 -4.41 -17.52 16.80
CA ILE A 14 -3.61 -17.52 18.03
C ILE A 14 -3.77 -18.84 18.79
N ARG A 15 -5.00 -19.34 18.92
CA ARG A 15 -5.25 -20.64 19.58
C ARG A 15 -4.54 -21.77 18.84
N THR A 16 -4.64 -21.79 17.51
CA THR A 16 -3.99 -22.80 16.66
C THR A 16 -2.48 -22.77 16.84
N GLU A 17 -1.89 -21.58 16.86
CA GLU A 17 -0.46 -21.39 17.10
C GLU A 17 -0.06 -21.85 18.50
N ARG A 18 -0.85 -21.56 19.54
CA ARG A 18 -0.58 -22.07 20.90
C ARG A 18 -0.66 -23.59 20.98
N THR A 19 -1.63 -24.22 20.33
CA THR A 19 -1.69 -25.69 20.23
C THR A 19 -0.46 -26.27 19.52
N ARG A 20 0.01 -25.62 18.45
CA ARG A 20 1.24 -26.03 17.74
C ARG A 20 2.47 -25.92 18.64
N GLN A 21 2.59 -24.82 19.37
CA GLN A 21 3.67 -24.61 20.33
C GLN A 21 3.63 -25.63 21.46
N ASP A 22 2.47 -25.92 22.05
CA ASP A 22 2.32 -26.93 23.10
C ASP A 22 2.67 -28.33 22.59
N THR A 23 2.32 -28.64 21.33
CA THR A 23 2.73 -29.90 20.68
C THR A 23 4.25 -29.97 20.49
N THR A 24 4.89 -28.84 20.19
CA THR A 24 6.33 -28.79 19.87
C THR A 24 7.20 -28.74 21.12
N PHE A 25 6.77 -27.98 22.13
CA PHE A 25 7.58 -27.62 23.29
C PHE A 25 7.00 -28.12 24.62
N GLY A 26 5.77 -28.65 24.63
CA GLY A 26 5.07 -29.03 25.86
C GLY A 26 4.67 -27.83 26.72
N GLU A 27 4.31 -28.11 27.97
CA GLU A 27 4.03 -27.07 28.97
C GLU A 27 5.30 -26.26 29.28
N GLN A 28 5.20 -24.94 29.24
CA GLN A 28 6.32 -24.02 29.50
C GLN A 28 6.07 -23.25 30.81
N ASN A 29 6.96 -23.40 31.79
CA ASN A 29 6.88 -22.78 33.13
C ASN A 29 8.17 -22.03 33.46
N HIS A 30 8.59 -21.12 32.58
CA HIS A 30 9.80 -20.32 32.76
C HIS A 30 9.59 -19.23 33.82
N ARG A 31 10.70 -18.72 34.37
CA ARG A 31 10.66 -17.52 35.22
C ARG A 31 10.33 -16.29 34.38
N ASP A 32 9.58 -15.35 34.95
CA ASP A 32 9.12 -14.15 34.24
C ASP A 32 10.29 -13.29 33.72
N GLY A 33 11.34 -13.11 34.53
CA GLY A 33 12.52 -12.32 34.13
C GLY A 33 12.24 -10.82 33.93
N THR A 34 11.14 -10.32 34.50
CA THR A 34 10.69 -8.93 34.41
C THR A 34 11.16 -8.08 35.60
N GLY A 35 10.93 -6.77 35.52
CA GLY A 35 11.25 -5.80 36.56
C GLY A 35 12.64 -5.18 36.47
N GLY A 36 13.05 -4.58 37.58
CA GLY A 36 14.35 -3.94 37.72
C GLY A 36 14.50 -2.57 37.01
N PRO A 37 15.59 -1.83 37.33
CA PRO A 37 15.76 -0.44 36.89
C PRO A 37 15.95 -0.30 35.38
N VAL A 38 16.52 -1.31 34.71
CA VAL A 38 16.75 -1.27 33.26
C VAL A 38 15.43 -1.34 32.49
N MET A 39 14.50 -2.22 32.89
CA MET A 39 13.22 -2.35 32.20
C MET A 39 12.31 -1.16 32.49
N ARG A 40 12.31 -0.64 33.74
CA ARG A 40 11.60 0.61 34.07
C ARG A 40 12.07 1.79 33.21
N ALA A 41 13.38 1.99 33.05
CA ALA A 41 13.91 3.05 32.19
C ALA A 41 13.53 2.87 30.71
N ARG A 42 13.41 1.62 30.23
CA ARG A 42 12.94 1.34 28.87
C ARG A 42 11.46 1.63 28.71
N ALA A 43 10.63 1.29 29.70
CA ALA A 43 9.21 1.61 29.72
C ALA A 43 8.98 3.13 29.67
N ASP A 44 9.70 3.89 30.50
CA ASP A 44 9.62 5.36 30.50
C ASP A 44 9.99 5.95 29.13
N LYS A 45 11.05 5.42 28.50
CA LYS A 45 11.47 5.86 27.16
C LYS A 45 10.43 5.52 26.08
N ALA A 46 9.84 4.33 26.14
CA ALA A 46 8.83 3.90 25.18
C ALA A 46 7.55 4.74 25.31
N ARG A 47 7.11 4.99 26.54
CA ARG A 47 6.00 5.90 26.84
C ARG A 47 6.26 7.31 26.33
N ALA A 48 7.44 7.88 26.60
CA ALA A 48 7.80 9.20 26.10
C ALA A 48 7.81 9.26 24.56
N GLN A 49 8.26 8.18 23.89
CA GLN A 49 8.21 8.09 22.44
C GLN A 49 6.77 8.05 21.92
N CYS A 50 5.90 7.25 22.53
CA CYS A 50 4.50 7.16 22.12
C CYS A 50 3.78 8.50 22.30
N GLN A 51 3.98 9.16 23.45
CA GLN A 51 3.46 10.50 23.73
C GLN A 51 3.96 11.55 22.73
N HIS A 52 5.25 11.50 22.38
CA HIS A 52 5.83 12.40 21.38
C HIS A 52 5.17 12.20 20.01
N LEU A 53 4.98 10.96 19.57
CA LEU A 53 4.30 10.69 18.29
C LEU A 53 2.83 11.07 18.33
N ALA A 54 2.14 10.84 19.46
CA ALA A 54 0.76 11.28 19.65
C ALA A 54 0.62 12.81 19.46
N ALA A 55 1.61 13.58 19.88
CA ALA A 55 1.67 15.03 19.65
C ALA A 55 2.07 15.43 18.22
N ASN A 56 2.61 14.50 17.41
CA ASN A 56 3.21 14.76 16.10
C ASN A 56 2.67 13.83 15.00
N GLY A 57 1.35 13.73 14.87
CA GLY A 57 0.68 12.97 13.80
C GLY A 57 0.17 11.59 14.19
N GLY A 58 0.31 11.20 15.46
CA GLY A 58 -0.19 9.94 16.03
C GLY A 58 0.90 8.86 16.11
N PRO A 59 0.86 7.98 17.13
CA PRO A 59 1.81 6.88 17.23
C PRO A 59 1.56 5.84 16.13
N ASP A 60 2.66 5.31 15.58
CA ASP A 60 2.60 4.12 14.73
C ASP A 60 2.39 2.86 15.58
N TRP A 61 1.94 1.77 14.95
CA TRP A 61 1.68 0.51 15.65
C TRP A 61 2.90 -0.06 16.38
N ARG A 62 4.11 0.21 15.87
CA ARG A 62 5.36 -0.23 16.49
C ARG A 62 5.57 0.48 17.83
N ALA A 63 5.35 1.79 17.88
CA ALA A 63 5.49 2.58 19.10
C ALA A 63 4.47 2.15 20.17
N ILE A 64 3.20 1.94 19.77
CA ILE A 64 2.15 1.46 20.68
C ILE A 64 2.53 0.07 21.24
N LEU A 65 2.92 -0.87 20.38
CA LEU A 65 3.28 -2.22 20.84
C LEU A 65 4.51 -2.21 21.76
N LEU A 66 5.53 -1.40 21.45
CA LEU A 66 6.74 -1.32 22.28
C LEU A 66 6.46 -0.69 23.64
N GLU A 67 5.54 0.28 23.73
CA GLU A 67 5.10 0.82 25.01
C GLU A 67 4.53 -0.29 25.90
N GLU A 68 3.50 -1.00 25.44
CA GLU A 68 2.87 -2.10 26.19
C GLU A 68 3.87 -3.20 26.59
N VAL A 69 4.76 -3.59 25.66
CA VAL A 69 5.78 -4.61 25.93
C VAL A 69 6.71 -4.16 27.04
N TYR A 70 7.20 -2.92 26.99
CA TYR A 70 8.12 -2.46 28.02
C TYR A 70 7.43 -2.19 29.36
N GLU A 71 6.15 -1.81 29.37
CA GLU A 71 5.35 -1.74 30.59
C GLU A 71 5.21 -3.12 31.24
N ALA A 72 4.87 -4.15 30.46
CA ALA A 72 4.83 -5.53 30.96
C ALA A 72 6.21 -5.99 31.49
N LEU A 73 7.29 -5.75 30.73
CA LEU A 73 8.64 -6.15 31.14
C LEU A 73 9.16 -5.39 32.36
N ALA A 74 8.60 -4.23 32.70
CA ALA A 74 8.96 -3.45 33.87
C ALA A 74 8.18 -3.86 35.14
N GLU A 75 7.14 -4.68 35.02
CA GLU A 75 6.28 -5.10 36.12
C GLU A 75 6.86 -6.28 36.91
N GLU A 76 6.73 -6.23 38.23
CA GLU A 76 7.22 -7.24 39.18
C GLU A 76 6.08 -7.97 39.90
N ASP A 77 4.91 -7.35 40.01
CA ASP A 77 3.72 -7.97 40.59
C ASP A 77 3.06 -8.93 39.57
N PRO A 78 2.86 -10.22 39.91
CA PRO A 78 2.32 -11.20 38.96
C PRO A 78 0.91 -10.88 38.45
N ALA A 79 0.05 -10.28 39.27
CA ALA A 79 -1.32 -9.96 38.87
C ALA A 79 -1.33 -8.80 37.87
N ARG A 80 -0.50 -7.79 38.12
CA ARG A 80 -0.30 -6.66 37.19
C ARG A 80 0.42 -7.10 35.92
N LEU A 81 1.48 -7.90 36.03
CA LEU A 81 2.19 -8.45 34.86
C LEU A 81 1.23 -9.20 33.94
N ARG A 82 0.36 -10.04 34.50
CA ARG A 82 -0.68 -10.72 33.71
C ARG A 82 -1.60 -9.72 33.00
N ALA A 83 -2.01 -8.64 33.66
CA ALA A 83 -2.83 -7.61 33.04
C ALA A 83 -2.09 -6.93 31.88
N GLU A 84 -0.82 -6.54 32.06
CA GLU A 84 -0.02 -5.92 31.00
C GLU A 84 0.22 -6.88 29.83
N LEU A 85 0.51 -8.16 30.09
CA LEU A 85 0.64 -9.17 29.03
C LEU A 85 -0.66 -9.35 28.22
N VAL A 86 -1.81 -9.19 28.87
CA VAL A 86 -3.11 -9.16 28.16
C VAL A 86 -3.24 -7.91 27.30
N GLN A 87 -2.77 -6.74 27.77
CA GLN A 87 -2.74 -5.50 26.98
C GLN A 87 -1.82 -5.64 25.76
N VAL A 88 -0.62 -6.20 25.92
CA VAL A 88 0.30 -6.53 24.82
C VAL A 88 -0.39 -7.42 23.78
N ALA A 89 -1.04 -8.50 24.23
CA ALA A 89 -1.76 -9.39 23.33
C ALA A 89 -2.92 -8.68 22.61
N ALA A 90 -3.66 -7.81 23.32
CA ALA A 90 -4.75 -7.03 22.75
C ALA A 90 -4.26 -6.05 21.67
N VAL A 91 -3.13 -5.36 21.90
CA VAL A 91 -2.52 -4.47 20.90
C VAL A 91 -2.01 -5.25 19.69
N ALA A 92 -1.37 -6.40 19.90
CA ALA A 92 -0.94 -7.27 18.81
C ALA A 92 -2.14 -7.73 17.95
N VAL A 93 -3.23 -8.18 18.59
CA VAL A 93 -4.48 -8.52 17.90
C VAL A 93 -5.05 -7.32 17.15
N ALA A 94 -5.12 -6.15 17.78
CA ALA A 94 -5.62 -4.94 17.13
C ALA A 94 -4.80 -4.55 15.90
N TRP A 95 -3.48 -4.73 15.96
CA TRP A 95 -2.59 -4.48 14.83
C TRP A 95 -2.81 -5.48 13.69
N VAL A 96 -2.92 -6.78 13.99
CA VAL A 96 -3.27 -7.81 12.98
C VAL A 96 -4.60 -7.47 12.32
N GLN A 97 -5.64 -7.16 13.10
CA GLN A 97 -6.93 -6.74 12.54
C GLN A 97 -6.80 -5.48 11.67
N ALA A 98 -5.92 -4.55 12.02
CA ALA A 98 -5.68 -3.37 11.19
C ALA A 98 -4.97 -3.73 9.88
N ILE A 99 -4.05 -4.69 9.89
CA ILE A 99 -3.46 -5.27 8.68
C ILE A 99 -4.58 -5.92 7.85
N ASP A 100 -5.37 -6.81 8.45
CA ASP A 100 -6.46 -7.53 7.77
C ASP A 100 -7.48 -6.59 7.15
N ARG A 101 -7.83 -5.48 7.82
CA ARG A 101 -8.72 -4.48 7.23
C ARG A 101 -8.08 -3.79 6.03
N ARG A 102 -6.79 -3.45 6.11
CA ARG A 102 -6.07 -2.82 4.98
C ARG A 102 -5.93 -3.78 3.81
N THR A 103 -5.60 -5.04 4.07
CA THR A 103 -5.46 -6.07 3.04
C THR A 103 -6.80 -6.49 2.50
N ALA A 104 -7.86 -6.59 3.31
CA ALA A 104 -9.22 -6.85 2.84
C ALA A 104 -9.83 -5.66 2.11
N SER A 105 -9.47 -4.41 2.42
CA SER A 105 -9.80 -3.26 1.56
C SER A 105 -9.04 -3.30 0.24
N ALA A 106 -7.81 -3.82 0.23
CA ALA A 106 -7.03 -4.00 -0.99
C ALA A 106 -7.41 -5.25 -1.80
N ALA A 107 -7.96 -6.28 -1.14
CA ALA A 107 -8.31 -7.59 -1.68
C ALA A 107 -9.83 -7.85 -1.73
N ALA A 108 -10.65 -6.89 -1.29
CA ALA A 108 -12.07 -6.93 -1.57
C ALA A 108 -12.17 -7.09 -3.09
N PRO A 109 -12.92 -8.10 -3.59
CA PRO A 109 -13.33 -8.03 -4.98
C PRO A 109 -14.00 -6.67 -5.12
N VAL A 110 -13.74 -5.98 -6.23
CA VAL A 110 -14.69 -5.00 -6.76
C VAL A 110 -16.06 -5.61 -6.48
N ALA A 111 -16.84 -4.99 -5.59
CA ALA A 111 -18.15 -5.53 -5.22
C ALA A 111 -18.86 -5.89 -6.52
N GLU A 112 -19.67 -6.96 -6.53
CA GLU A 112 -20.57 -7.27 -7.64
C GLU A 112 -21.36 -6.00 -8.01
N GLU A 113 -20.80 -5.24 -8.95
CA GLU A 113 -21.56 -4.49 -9.90
C GLU A 113 -22.45 -5.56 -10.53
N GLN A 114 -23.76 -5.33 -10.42
CA GLN A 114 -24.74 -5.84 -11.38
C GLN A 114 -24.04 -6.07 -12.71
N PRO A 115 -24.21 -7.23 -13.38
CA PRO A 115 -23.44 -7.57 -14.58
C PRO A 115 -23.35 -6.32 -15.43
N ALA A 116 -22.14 -5.74 -15.47
CA ALA A 116 -21.96 -4.44 -16.06
C ALA A 116 -22.57 -4.53 -17.47
N PRO A 117 -23.45 -3.60 -17.86
CA PRO A 117 -23.78 -3.48 -19.27
C PRO A 117 -22.42 -3.42 -19.99
N ALA A 118 -22.29 -4.17 -21.07
CA ALA A 118 -21.04 -4.27 -21.82
C ALA A 118 -20.30 -2.91 -21.86
N GLY A 119 -19.08 -2.89 -21.31
CA GLY A 119 -18.09 -1.82 -21.49
C GLY A 119 -18.52 -0.39 -21.18
N GLU A 120 -18.35 0.06 -19.93
CA GLU A 120 -17.98 1.46 -19.71
C GLU A 120 -16.48 1.54 -19.39
N ALA A 121 -15.72 2.14 -20.32
CA ALA A 121 -14.32 2.43 -20.12
C ALA A 121 -14.14 3.28 -18.85
N PRO A 122 -13.10 3.04 -18.03
CA PRO A 122 -12.84 3.84 -16.84
C PRO A 122 -12.81 5.33 -17.21
N ALA A 123 -13.43 6.16 -16.37
CA ALA A 123 -13.50 7.59 -16.60
C ALA A 123 -12.10 8.16 -16.88
N PRO A 124 -11.95 9.07 -17.87
CA PRO A 124 -10.64 9.65 -18.19
C PRO A 124 -10.02 10.33 -16.96
N LEU A 125 -8.71 10.12 -16.75
CA LEU A 125 -7.95 10.76 -15.67
C LEU A 125 -8.07 12.29 -15.73
N THR A 126 -8.20 12.94 -14.58
CA THR A 126 -8.24 14.40 -14.50
C THR A 126 -6.84 15.02 -14.61
N ASP A 127 -6.76 16.31 -14.98
CA ASP A 127 -5.50 17.07 -15.02
C ASP A 127 -4.80 17.06 -13.63
N GLU A 128 -5.57 17.06 -12.54
CA GLU A 128 -5.04 16.98 -11.17
C GLU A 128 -4.45 15.60 -10.88
N GLN A 129 -5.16 14.52 -11.21
CA GLN A 129 -4.66 13.15 -11.03
C GLN A 129 -3.37 12.91 -11.82
N LEU A 130 -3.32 13.38 -13.07
CA LEU A 130 -2.10 13.29 -13.89
C LEU A 130 -0.94 14.07 -13.27
N THR A 131 -1.21 15.24 -12.69
CA THR A 131 -0.19 16.05 -12.00
C THR A 131 0.33 15.36 -10.75
N GLN A 132 -0.54 14.71 -9.98
CA GLN A 132 -0.12 13.93 -8.81
C GLN A 132 0.70 12.69 -9.19
N ILE A 133 0.35 12.00 -10.28
CA ILE A 133 1.13 10.85 -10.78
C ILE A 133 2.51 11.33 -11.26
N ASP A 134 2.54 12.39 -12.06
CA ASP A 134 3.78 13.00 -12.59
C ASP A 134 4.72 13.45 -11.47
N ALA A 135 4.18 14.10 -10.43
CA ALA A 135 4.95 14.51 -9.26
C ALA A 135 5.56 13.32 -8.52
N ARG A 136 4.82 12.21 -8.37
CA ARG A 136 5.36 10.98 -7.74
C ARG A 136 6.43 10.33 -8.61
N ALA A 137 6.24 10.27 -9.93
CA ALA A 137 7.21 9.69 -10.86
C ALA A 137 8.51 10.51 -10.93
N THR A 138 8.39 11.84 -10.89
CA THR A 138 9.53 12.78 -10.89
C THR A 138 10.29 12.76 -9.56
N ALA A 139 9.60 12.54 -8.43
CA ALA A 139 10.22 12.44 -7.12
C ALA A 139 10.92 11.09 -6.87
N ALA A 140 10.61 10.07 -7.67
CA ALA A 140 11.28 8.78 -7.61
C ALA A 140 12.71 8.88 -8.17
N THR A 141 13.59 7.96 -7.74
CA THR A 141 14.91 7.80 -8.34
C THR A 141 14.78 7.54 -9.83
N ASP A 142 15.61 8.18 -10.65
CA ASP A 142 15.58 7.99 -12.10
C ASP A 142 15.70 6.50 -12.44
N GLY A 143 14.94 6.03 -13.43
CA GLY A 143 15.07 4.67 -13.97
C GLY A 143 16.07 4.59 -15.15
N PRO A 144 16.37 3.38 -15.64
CA PRO A 144 15.94 2.09 -15.09
C PRO A 144 16.75 1.71 -13.84
N TRP A 145 16.20 0.81 -13.02
CA TRP A 145 16.87 0.31 -11.82
C TRP A 145 17.43 -1.09 -12.03
N ASP A 146 18.75 -1.21 -12.02
CA ASP A 146 19.45 -2.47 -12.23
C ASP A 146 19.91 -3.11 -10.91
N ARG A 147 20.10 -4.43 -10.95
CA ARG A 147 20.68 -5.17 -9.82
C ARG A 147 22.11 -4.73 -9.60
N HIS A 148 22.43 -4.34 -8.36
CA HIS A 148 23.82 -4.06 -8.00
C HIS A 148 24.53 -5.33 -7.52
N PRO A 149 25.58 -5.81 -8.22
CA PRO A 149 26.19 -7.11 -7.94
C PRO A 149 26.82 -7.18 -6.53
N ASP A 150 27.34 -6.07 -6.02
CA ASP A 150 28.09 -6.05 -4.76
C ASP A 150 27.22 -5.78 -3.51
N SER A 151 25.96 -5.39 -3.71
CA SER A 151 25.05 -4.97 -2.62
C SER A 151 24.01 -6.04 -2.26
N GLY A 152 24.13 -7.23 -2.84
CA GLY A 152 23.24 -8.37 -2.60
C GLY A 152 22.18 -8.53 -3.68
N ARG A 153 21.62 -9.74 -3.76
CA ARG A 153 20.77 -10.21 -4.88
C ARG A 153 19.46 -9.44 -5.08
N HIS A 154 19.05 -8.64 -4.10
CA HIS A 154 17.76 -7.94 -4.04
C HIS A 154 17.91 -6.42 -4.09
N PHE A 155 19.13 -5.90 -4.19
CA PHE A 155 19.36 -4.46 -4.18
C PHE A 155 19.30 -3.92 -5.61
N PHE A 156 18.41 -2.95 -5.83
CA PHE A 156 18.23 -2.28 -7.12
C PHE A 156 18.58 -0.79 -7.02
N ALA A 157 19.31 -0.29 -8.01
CA ALA A 157 19.78 1.09 -8.05
C ALA A 157 19.87 1.61 -9.49
N ASN A 158 19.80 2.92 -9.65
CA ASN A 158 20.26 3.57 -10.86
C ASN A 158 21.79 3.76 -10.80
N VAL A 159 22.48 3.34 -11.86
CA VAL A 159 23.96 3.39 -11.97
C VAL A 159 24.48 4.46 -12.93
N SER A 160 23.60 5.34 -13.42
CA SER A 160 23.89 6.33 -14.48
C SER A 160 24.70 7.54 -14.00
N GLY A 161 25.14 7.56 -12.73
CA GLY A 161 25.81 8.70 -12.10
C GLY A 161 27.03 8.31 -11.24
N PRO A 162 27.78 9.30 -10.71
CA PRO A 162 28.99 9.06 -9.92
C PRO A 162 28.73 8.41 -8.56
N TYR A 163 27.46 8.28 -8.15
CA TYR A 163 27.04 7.69 -6.89
C TYR A 163 25.88 6.73 -7.15
N LEU A 164 25.83 5.64 -6.37
CA LEU A 164 24.70 4.72 -6.34
C LEU A 164 23.46 5.44 -5.81
N GLN A 165 22.45 5.60 -6.67
CA GLN A 165 21.13 6.04 -6.26
C GLN A 165 20.24 4.81 -6.08
N GLY A 166 20.26 4.26 -4.87
CA GLY A 166 19.53 3.05 -4.52
C GLY A 166 18.04 3.31 -4.33
N VAL A 167 17.21 2.41 -4.88
CA VAL A 167 15.75 2.37 -4.65
C VAL A 167 15.43 1.56 -3.40
N GLY A 168 16.19 0.48 -3.14
CA GLY A 168 16.08 -0.36 -1.95
C GLY A 168 16.22 -1.85 -2.23
N ASP A 169 16.02 -2.66 -1.19
CA ASP A 169 15.94 -4.12 -1.29
C ASP A 169 14.54 -4.56 -1.75
N LEU A 170 14.42 -4.98 -3.01
CA LEU A 170 13.19 -5.49 -3.61
C LEU A 170 13.28 -7.01 -3.77
N ALA A 171 12.45 -7.74 -3.03
CA ALA A 171 12.38 -9.19 -3.09
C ALA A 171 11.19 -9.66 -3.93
N PHE A 172 11.44 -10.03 -5.19
CA PHE A 172 10.43 -10.57 -6.12
C PHE A 172 10.09 -12.05 -5.89
N GLY A 173 10.61 -12.66 -4.81
CA GLY A 173 10.34 -14.05 -4.44
C GLY A 173 10.94 -15.07 -5.42
N ALA A 174 10.30 -16.25 -5.47
CA ALA A 174 10.63 -17.32 -6.40
C ALA A 174 9.34 -17.77 -7.10
N GLY A 175 9.39 -17.93 -8.42
CA GLY A 175 8.22 -18.32 -9.20
C GLY A 175 8.33 -17.91 -10.66
N ARG A 176 7.38 -18.35 -11.49
CA ARG A 176 7.38 -18.05 -12.94
C ARG A 176 7.14 -16.57 -13.26
N GLN A 177 6.56 -15.81 -12.33
CA GLN A 177 6.25 -14.38 -12.50
C GLN A 177 7.38 -13.46 -12.03
N ALA A 178 8.32 -13.95 -11.19
CA ALA A 178 9.34 -13.12 -10.57
C ALA A 178 10.19 -12.32 -11.59
N ALA A 179 10.50 -12.92 -12.75
CA ALA A 179 11.23 -12.24 -13.81
C ALA A 179 10.40 -11.14 -14.51
N ALA A 180 9.09 -11.35 -14.65
CA ALA A 180 8.19 -10.36 -15.24
C ALA A 180 7.94 -9.20 -14.27
N ASP A 181 7.78 -9.50 -12.97
CA ASP A 181 7.61 -8.49 -11.92
C ASP A 181 8.86 -7.61 -11.79
N GLU A 182 10.05 -8.22 -11.84
CA GLU A 182 11.31 -7.49 -11.84
C GLU A 182 11.44 -6.57 -13.05
N GLU A 183 11.14 -7.08 -14.26
CA GLU A 183 11.25 -6.30 -15.49
C GLU A 183 10.28 -5.11 -15.51
N PHE A 184 9.06 -5.31 -15.01
CA PHE A 184 8.07 -4.24 -14.84
C PHE A 184 8.56 -3.17 -13.87
N VAL A 185 9.05 -3.56 -12.69
CA VAL A 185 9.50 -2.60 -11.68
C VAL A 185 10.76 -1.85 -12.12
N ARG A 186 11.69 -2.52 -12.82
CA ARG A 186 12.92 -1.91 -13.35
C ARG A 186 12.64 -0.67 -14.21
N HIS A 187 11.57 -0.71 -15.00
CA HIS A 187 11.22 0.33 -15.97
C HIS A 187 10.07 1.24 -15.50
N ALA A 188 9.48 0.96 -14.32
CA ALA A 188 8.25 1.61 -13.87
C ALA A 188 8.32 3.14 -13.90
N GLN A 189 9.43 3.75 -13.47
CA GLN A 189 9.55 5.21 -13.47
C GLN A 189 9.53 5.82 -14.89
N GLN A 190 10.18 5.15 -15.85
CA GLN A 190 10.24 5.61 -17.23
C GLN A 190 8.90 5.39 -17.95
N ASP A 191 8.32 4.21 -17.77
CA ASP A 191 7.06 3.83 -18.40
C ASP A 191 5.90 4.71 -17.90
N VAL A 192 5.82 4.95 -16.58
CA VAL A 192 4.79 5.83 -16.01
C VAL A 192 4.94 7.27 -16.53
N THR A 193 6.16 7.80 -16.58
CA THR A 193 6.43 9.13 -17.14
C THR A 193 6.00 9.23 -18.60
N ALA A 194 6.36 8.24 -19.42
CA ALA A 194 5.98 8.18 -20.84
C ALA A 194 4.46 8.09 -21.03
N LEU A 195 3.78 7.25 -20.23
CA LEU A 195 2.33 7.09 -20.28
C LEU A 195 1.60 8.38 -19.85
N VAL A 196 2.06 9.06 -18.80
CA VAL A 196 1.47 10.34 -18.38
C VAL A 196 1.63 11.41 -19.47
N ALA A 197 2.82 11.50 -20.08
CA ALA A 197 3.06 12.42 -21.19
C ALA A 197 2.11 12.14 -22.36
N GLU A 198 1.89 10.88 -22.69
CA GLU A 198 1.00 10.46 -23.77
C GLU A 198 -0.47 10.78 -23.47
N VAL A 199 -0.93 10.52 -22.24
CA VAL A 199 -2.30 10.89 -21.83
C VAL A 199 -2.50 12.40 -21.93
N ARG A 200 -1.55 13.21 -21.46
CA ARG A 200 -1.63 14.68 -21.57
C ARG A 200 -1.67 15.14 -23.02
N ARG A 201 -0.85 14.53 -23.90
CA ARG A 201 -0.84 14.80 -25.34
C ARG A 201 -2.22 14.53 -25.96
N LEU A 202 -2.81 13.37 -25.65
CA LEU A 202 -4.13 12.98 -26.14
C LEU A 202 -5.24 13.90 -25.62
N GLN A 203 -5.20 14.28 -24.35
CA GLN A 203 -6.15 15.25 -23.77
C GLN A 203 -6.04 16.64 -24.41
N HIS A 204 -4.82 17.09 -24.71
CA HIS A 204 -4.61 18.34 -25.43
C HIS A 204 -5.21 18.28 -26.84
N GLN A 205 -4.92 17.23 -27.60
CA GLN A 205 -5.48 17.03 -28.94
C GLN A 205 -7.01 16.98 -28.91
N ARG A 206 -7.60 16.26 -27.96
CA ARG A 206 -9.05 16.21 -27.79
C ARG A 206 -9.64 17.60 -27.51
N ARG A 207 -9.08 18.37 -26.57
CA ARG A 207 -9.53 19.75 -26.27
C ARG A 207 -9.41 20.66 -27.49
N TYR A 208 -8.32 20.56 -28.24
CA TYR A 208 -8.11 21.33 -29.46
C TYR A 208 -9.17 21.02 -30.52
N LEU A 209 -9.40 19.73 -30.81
CA LEU A 209 -10.38 19.29 -31.79
C LEU A 209 -11.81 19.72 -31.42
N LEU A 210 -12.21 19.55 -30.16
CA LEU A 210 -13.51 20.03 -29.67
C LEU A 210 -13.64 21.55 -29.82
N GLY A 211 -12.57 22.30 -29.54
CA GLY A 211 -12.54 23.75 -29.76
C GLY A 211 -12.66 24.16 -31.24
N GLN A 212 -12.03 23.42 -32.16
CA GLN A 212 -12.16 23.67 -33.60
C GLN A 212 -13.56 23.35 -34.13
N LEU A 213 -14.17 22.25 -33.64
CA LEU A 213 -15.54 21.88 -33.98
C LEU A 213 -16.53 22.95 -33.51
N ALA A 214 -16.42 23.40 -32.25
CA ALA A 214 -17.28 24.45 -31.71
C ALA A 214 -17.18 25.78 -32.48
N LYS A 215 -15.98 26.16 -32.95
CA LYS A 215 -15.79 27.36 -33.78
C LYS A 215 -16.45 27.22 -35.15
N ARG A 216 -16.28 26.06 -35.80
CA ARG A 216 -16.88 25.78 -37.11
C ARG A 216 -18.41 25.66 -37.01
N ASP A 217 -18.93 25.24 -35.87
CA ASP A 217 -20.36 25.23 -35.57
C ASP A 217 -20.97 26.61 -35.44
N ALA A 218 -20.28 27.53 -34.76
CA ALA A 218 -20.73 28.91 -34.65
C ALA A 218 -20.91 29.58 -36.04
N GLU A 219 -20.23 29.06 -37.06
CA GLU A 219 -20.32 29.52 -38.45
C GLU A 219 -21.32 28.74 -39.32
N THR A 220 -21.67 27.49 -38.97
CA THR A 220 -22.40 26.58 -39.89
C THR A 220 -23.46 25.64 -39.28
N GLY A 221 -23.46 25.42 -37.97
CA GLY A 221 -24.38 24.51 -37.25
C GLY A 221 -24.22 23.00 -37.49
N ARG A 222 -23.14 22.56 -38.17
CA ARG A 222 -22.93 21.16 -38.61
C ARG A 222 -22.10 20.28 -37.68
N GLY A 223 -21.18 20.84 -36.90
CA GLY A 223 -20.38 20.09 -35.93
C GLY A 223 -21.18 19.57 -34.73
N ASP A 224 -22.29 20.22 -34.36
CA ASP A 224 -23.15 19.82 -33.24
C ASP A 224 -23.87 18.51 -33.57
N GLN A 225 -24.15 18.31 -34.86
CA GLN A 225 -24.65 17.05 -35.41
C GLN A 225 -23.54 15.99 -35.45
N ALA A 226 -22.34 16.32 -35.95
CA ALA A 226 -21.23 15.38 -36.06
C ALA A 226 -20.70 14.87 -34.70
N VAL A 227 -20.67 15.72 -33.66
CA VAL A 227 -20.29 15.34 -32.29
C VAL A 227 -21.35 14.43 -31.67
N ARG A 228 -22.64 14.73 -31.89
CA ARG A 228 -23.73 13.84 -31.45
C ARG A 228 -23.66 12.49 -32.13
N GLU A 229 -23.39 12.45 -33.43
CA GLU A 229 -23.21 11.19 -34.18
C GLU A 229 -22.01 10.40 -33.67
N PHE A 230 -20.86 11.04 -33.43
CA PHE A 230 -19.67 10.39 -32.88
C PHE A 230 -19.88 9.84 -31.45
N LEU A 231 -20.54 10.61 -30.58
CA LEU A 231 -20.83 10.17 -29.21
C LEU A 231 -21.93 9.10 -29.17
N ALA A 232 -22.86 9.10 -30.12
CA ALA A 232 -23.93 8.11 -30.22
C ALA A 232 -23.47 6.79 -30.87
N ALA A 233 -22.39 6.79 -31.67
CA ALA A 233 -21.92 5.61 -32.37
C ALA A 233 -21.30 4.54 -31.46
N GLY A 234 -20.93 4.87 -30.20
CA GLY A 234 -20.30 3.93 -29.28
C GLY A 234 -18.92 3.44 -29.76
N PHE A 235 -18.05 3.06 -28.84
CA PHE A 235 -16.70 2.56 -29.16
C PHE A 235 -16.68 1.10 -29.67
N ASP A 236 -17.83 0.55 -30.11
CA ASP A 236 -17.97 -0.89 -30.40
C ASP A 236 -17.59 -1.30 -31.84
N GLU A 237 -17.55 -0.39 -32.82
CA GLU A 237 -17.29 -0.77 -34.21
C GLU A 237 -15.81 -0.75 -34.64
N ALA A 238 -14.88 -0.23 -33.83
CA ALA A 238 -13.48 -0.07 -34.24
C ALA A 238 -12.56 -1.27 -33.96
N VAL A 239 -13.03 -2.32 -33.26
CA VAL A 239 -12.21 -3.48 -32.84
C VAL A 239 -12.44 -4.74 -33.71
N GLN A 240 -13.29 -4.69 -34.73
CA GLN A 240 -13.57 -5.83 -35.63
C GLN A 240 -13.01 -5.71 -37.07
N ARG A 241 -11.88 -5.00 -37.29
CA ARG A 241 -11.15 -5.09 -38.57
C ARG A 241 -9.66 -5.29 -38.38
#